data_AF-D1W5N9-F1
#
_entry.id   AF-D1W5N9-F1
#
_cell.length_a   1.000
_cell.length_b   1.000
_cell.length_c   1.000
_cell.angle_alpha   90.00
_cell.angle_beta   90.00
_cell.angle_gamma   90.00
#
_symmetry.space_group_name_H-M   'P 1'
#
loop_
_entity.id
_entity.type
_entity.pdbx_description
1 polymer ?
#
loop_
_entity_poly.entity_id
_entity_poly.type
_entity_poly.pdbx_seq_one_letter_code
_entity_poly.pdbx_strand_id
1 'polypeptide(L)' 'MKKYIVKSWSSAHGKQRITRVEAESEEDARQAVRVYYRFDSIESVTLAG' A
#
# COMPACT_ATOMS: atom_id res chain seq x y z
N MET A 1 4.39 13.12 -9.68
CA MET A 1 3.78 12.15 -8.75
C MET A 1 3.11 11.04 -9.55
N LYS A 2 3.21 9.79 -9.09
CA LYS A 2 2.70 8.58 -9.76
C LYS A 2 1.65 7.90 -8.87
N LYS A 3 0.66 7.25 -9.47
CA LYS A 3 -0.34 6.48 -8.73
C LYS A 3 0.13 5.05 -8.55
N TYR A 4 0.09 4.54 -7.34
CA TYR A 4 0.43 3.18 -6.99
C TYR A 4 -0.76 2.48 -6.35
N ILE A 5 -0.91 1.20 -6.67
CA ILE A 5 -1.86 0.28 -6.06
C ILE A 5 -1.07 -0.62 -5.12
N VAL A 6 -1.35 -0.52 -3.84
CA VAL A 6 -0.73 -1.33 -2.80
C VAL A 6 -1.75 -2.36 -2.32
N LYS A 7 -1.41 -3.64 -2.47
CA LYS A 7 -2.14 -4.76 -1.89
C LYS A 7 -1.52 -5.10 -0.54
N SER A 8 -2.34 -5.07 0.50
CA SER A 8 -1.92 -5.25 1.88
C SER A 8 -2.87 -6.17 2.62
N TRP A 9 -2.33 -7.02 3.49
CA TRP A 9 -3.10 -7.89 4.39
C TRP A 9 -3.05 -7.32 5.81
N SER A 10 -4.21 -7.12 6.43
CA SER A 10 -4.27 -6.77 7.85
C SER A 10 -4.63 -8.02 8.64
N SER A 11 -3.69 -8.50 9.43
CA SER A 11 -3.94 -9.57 10.40
C SER A 11 -4.94 -9.13 11.48
N ALA A 12 -4.92 -7.85 11.85
CA ALA A 12 -5.86 -7.28 12.83
C ALA A 12 -7.32 -7.29 12.36
N HIS A 13 -7.56 -7.19 11.05
CA HIS A 13 -8.90 -7.21 10.46
C HIS A 13 -9.20 -8.51 9.68
N GLY A 14 -8.26 -9.45 9.63
CA GLY A 14 -8.38 -10.72 8.91
C GLY A 14 -8.73 -10.57 7.42
N LYS A 15 -8.30 -9.49 6.76
CA LYS A 15 -8.70 -9.21 5.37
C LYS A 15 -7.65 -8.51 4.53
N GLN A 16 -7.74 -8.74 3.21
CA GLN A 16 -6.99 -7.99 2.20
C GLN A 16 -7.60 -6.61 1.97
N ARG A 17 -6.72 -5.64 1.73
CA ARG A 17 -7.08 -4.28 1.32
C ARG A 17 -6.21 -3.84 0.16
N ILE A 18 -6.88 -3.27 -0.84
CA ILE A 18 -6.25 -2.62 -1.98
C ILE A 18 -6.33 -1.11 -1.72
N THR A 19 -5.18 -0.45 -1.60
CA THR A 19 -5.08 0.98 -1.31
C THR A 19 -4.42 1.66 -2.51
N ARG A 20 -5.01 2.75 -2.98
CA ARG A 20 -4.42 3.60 -4.02
C ARG A 20 -3.73 4.77 -3.36
N VAL A 21 -2.45 4.99 -3.66
CA VAL A 21 -1.64 6.08 -3.09
C VAL A 21 -0.92 6.82 -4.20
N GLU A 22 -0.79 8.13 -4.06
CA GLU A 22 0.04 8.95 -4.93
C GLU A 22 1.40 9.12 -4.26
N ALA A 23 2.45 8.68 -4.93
CA ALA A 23 3.81 8.70 -4.40
C ALA A 23 4.83 8.97 -5.51
N GLU A 24 6.03 9.37 -5.15
CA GLU A 24 7.10 9.58 -6.14
C GLU A 24 7.79 8.27 -6.55
N SER A 25 7.80 7.30 -5.63
CA SER A 25 8.46 6.00 -5.76
C SER A 25 7.65 4.89 -5.10
N GLU A 26 7.98 3.63 -5.43
CA GLU A 26 7.35 2.45 -4.83
C GLU A 26 7.60 2.35 -3.31
N GLU A 27 8.81 2.69 -2.86
CA GLU A 27 9.14 2.74 -1.43
C GLU A 27 8.29 3.75 -0.66
N ASP A 28 8.06 4.91 -1.27
CA ASP A 28 7.25 5.97 -0.66
C ASP A 28 5.77 5.56 -0.58
N ALA A 29 5.24 4.91 -1.64
CA ALA A 29 3.93 4.28 -1.62
C ALA A 29 3.80 3.21 -0.54
N ARG A 30 4.84 2.39 -0.36
CA ARG A 30 4.91 1.35 0.67
C ARG A 30 4.89 1.94 2.07
N GLN A 31 5.70 2.96 2.29
CA GLN A 31 5.80 3.65 3.58
C GLN A 31 4.49 4.38 3.92
N ALA A 32 3.86 5.02 2.93
CA ALA A 32 2.55 5.65 3.11
C ALA A 32 1.50 4.65 3.61
N VAL A 33 1.40 3.47 3.01
CA VAL A 33 0.44 2.45 3.48
C VAL A 33 0.77 1.92 4.87
N ARG A 34 2.05 1.74 5.18
CA ARG A 34 2.50 1.28 6.50
C ARG A 34 2.18 2.29 7.60
N VAL A 35 2.40 3.58 7.35
CA VAL A 35 2.17 4.67 8.32
C VAL A 35 0.69 5.01 8.47
N TYR A 36 -0.02 5.23 7.35
CA TYR A 36 -1.40 5.71 7.39
C TYR A 36 -2.40 4.62 7.79
N TYR A 37 -2.17 3.37 7.38
CA TYR A 37 -3.15 2.32 7.55
C TYR A 37 -2.72 1.20 8.51
N ARG A 38 -1.50 1.25 9.07
CA ARG A 38 -0.97 0.24 10.01
C ARG A 38 -1.17 -1.19 9.52
N PHE A 39 -0.93 -1.43 8.23
CA PHE A 39 -0.92 -2.79 7.68
C PHE A 39 0.47 -3.38 7.88
N ASP A 40 0.56 -4.46 8.67
CA ASP A 40 1.82 -5.16 8.96
C ASP A 40 2.42 -5.87 7.73
N SER A 41 1.57 -6.26 6.77
CA SER A 41 1.98 -7.03 5.59
C SER A 41 1.57 -6.35 4.30
N ILE A 42 2.57 -5.88 3.53
CA ILE A 42 2.38 -5.41 2.16
C ILE A 42 2.77 -6.55 1.22
N GLU A 43 1.78 -7.07 0.49
CA GLU A 43 1.94 -8.19 -0.43
C GLU A 43 2.54 -7.73 -1.75
N SER A 44 2.06 -6.60 -2.30
CA SER A 44 2.52 -6.10 -3.60
C SER A 44 2.27 -4.60 -3.73
N VAL A 45 3.15 -3.92 -4.45
CA VAL A 45 3.00 -2.54 -4.90
C VAL A 45 3.04 -2.58 -6.42
N THR A 46 2.09 -1.93 -7.09
CA THR A 46 1.99 -1.91 -8.55
C THR A 46 1.74 -0.49 -9.02
N LEU A 47 2.48 -0.02 -10.02
CA LEU A 47 2.21 1.27 -10.66
C LEU A 47 0.86 1.21 -11.40
N ALA A 48 -0.05 2.13 -11.05
CA ALA A 48 -1.29 2.32 -11.81
C ALA A 48 -0.95 3.14 -13.06
N GLY A 49 -0.94 2.47 -14.21
CA GLY A 49 -0.86 3.09 -15.53
C GLY A 49 -2.11 3.89 -15.88
#